data_AF-A0A261BY95-F1
#
_entry.id   AF-A0A261BY95-F1
#
_cell.length_a   1.000
_cell.length_b   1.000
_cell.length_c   1.000
_cell.angle_alpha   90.00
_cell.angle_beta   90.00
_cell.angle_gamma   90.00
#
_symmetry.space_group_name_H-M   'P 1'
#
loop_
_entity.id
_entity.type
_entity.pdbx_description
1 polymer ?
#
loop_
_entity_poly.entity_id
_entity_poly.type
_entity_poly.pdbx_seq_one_letter_code
_entity_poly.pdbx_strand_id
1 'polypeptide(L)'
;MNFFPYGFSKDEFYNYLGNVKDMEYFAYFVLPLVLCYIISRASHVWMFNDSKKTNTSLTPLSARFNETSSRLMTLIHILCLMNTVSHFFHLGWLVKILWYPMWISAYIVKVFSEMYIIVISLFSISRYFVFYSLAKPSVELTQNCVKSGIRVISGLMIFKDLVLFNWLIVVLEIKKYKEMERILDYYYGIHLTYQLLLFLAAFLQIPILCSTSKVEIKPSRPEKLIYFQTVFIAISKLILITTLLTLLYKEINHSVLSAIFVSVDLLLVPIAVQISEICNRPTAVRSSGHEMGPV
;
A
#
# COMPACT_ATOMS: atom_id res chain seq x y z
N MET A 1 7.98 -30.12 18.59
CA MET A 1 9.01 -29.12 18.25
C MET A 1 8.43 -27.74 18.54
N ASN A 2 8.90 -27.09 19.61
CA ASN A 2 8.50 -25.74 19.97
C ASN A 2 9.15 -24.78 18.97
N PHE A 3 8.36 -24.24 18.05
CA PHE A 3 8.80 -23.25 17.06
C PHE A 3 9.01 -21.84 17.66
N PHE A 4 8.78 -21.68 18.96
CA PHE A 4 9.10 -20.48 19.72
C PHE A 4 10.30 -20.77 20.61
N PRO A 5 11.44 -20.08 20.42
CA PRO A 5 12.50 -20.13 21.40
C PRO A 5 12.02 -19.33 22.63
N TYR A 6 12.18 -19.93 23.81
CA TYR A 6 12.06 -19.35 25.14
C TYR A 6 10.67 -19.05 25.73
N GLY A 7 10.38 -19.72 26.85
CA GLY A 7 9.63 -19.20 28.01
C GLY A 7 8.16 -18.81 27.85
N PHE A 8 7.53 -19.13 26.73
CA PHE A 8 6.20 -18.63 26.41
C PHE A 8 5.10 -19.63 26.74
N SER A 9 4.12 -19.24 27.58
CA SER A 9 2.84 -19.93 27.60
C SER A 9 2.03 -19.41 26.41
N LYS A 10 1.82 -20.28 25.42
CA LYS A 10 0.99 -19.97 24.25
C LYS A 10 -0.36 -19.41 24.72
N ASP A 11 -0.91 -19.98 25.78
CA ASP A 11 -2.27 -19.70 26.24
C ASP A 11 -2.45 -18.26 26.78
N GLU A 12 -1.46 -17.66 27.44
CA GLU A 12 -1.58 -16.24 27.90
C GLU A 12 -1.65 -15.24 26.75
N PHE A 13 -0.87 -15.46 25.69
CA PHE A 13 -0.88 -14.57 24.52
C PHE A 13 -2.10 -14.75 23.64
N TYR A 14 -2.55 -16.00 23.47
CA TYR A 14 -3.82 -16.26 22.78
C TYR A 14 -5.02 -15.75 23.60
N ASN A 15 -4.94 -15.75 24.94
CA ASN A 15 -5.95 -15.10 25.78
C ASN A 15 -5.89 -13.56 25.68
N TYR A 16 -4.70 -12.98 25.55
CA TYR A 16 -4.55 -11.54 25.30
C TYR A 16 -5.10 -11.13 23.92
N LEU A 17 -4.79 -11.89 22.86
CA LEU A 17 -5.26 -11.65 21.49
C LEU A 17 -6.74 -12.03 21.27
N GLY A 18 -7.22 -13.08 21.94
CA GLY A 18 -8.57 -13.62 21.78
C GLY A 18 -9.66 -12.78 22.43
N ASN A 19 -9.28 -11.77 23.23
CA ASN A 19 -10.20 -10.89 23.95
C ASN A 19 -10.42 -9.54 23.26
N VAL A 20 -9.96 -9.39 22.01
CA VAL A 20 -10.14 -8.15 21.25
C VAL A 20 -11.61 -8.03 20.83
N LYS A 21 -12.33 -7.12 21.49
CA LYS A 21 -13.71 -6.74 21.14
C LYS A 21 -13.75 -6.06 19.77
N ASP A 22 -14.90 -6.10 19.11
CA ASP A 22 -15.23 -5.35 17.88
C ASP A 22 -14.48 -5.81 16.61
N MET A 23 -13.94 -7.02 16.59
CA MET A 23 -13.21 -7.56 15.42
C MET A 23 -14.07 -7.66 14.15
N GLU A 24 -15.40 -7.70 14.26
CA GLU A 24 -16.32 -7.66 13.13
C GLU A 24 -16.16 -6.39 12.28
N TYR A 25 -15.80 -5.25 12.89
CA TYR A 25 -15.54 -4.01 12.16
C TYR A 25 -14.34 -4.15 11.25
N PHE A 26 -13.30 -4.88 11.66
CA PHE A 26 -12.17 -5.17 10.79
C PHE A 26 -12.60 -5.88 9.50
N ALA A 27 -13.48 -6.87 9.61
CA ALA A 27 -14.02 -7.59 8.46
C ALA A 27 -14.85 -6.67 7.55
N TYR A 28 -15.65 -5.76 8.10
CA TYR A 28 -16.46 -4.81 7.32
C TYR A 28 -15.63 -3.86 6.45
N PHE A 29 -14.40 -3.52 6.85
CA PHE A 29 -13.51 -2.71 6.01
C PHE A 29 -12.71 -3.54 5.01
N VAL A 30 -12.20 -4.71 5.44
CA VAL A 30 -11.32 -5.52 4.59
C VAL A 30 -12.10 -6.21 3.47
N LEU A 31 -13.29 -6.76 3.73
CA LEU A 31 -14.03 -7.55 2.75
C LEU A 31 -14.40 -6.75 1.49
N PRO A 32 -14.96 -5.52 1.57
CA PRO A 32 -15.23 -4.71 0.39
C PRO A 32 -13.95 -4.37 -0.38
N LEU A 33 -12.84 -4.10 0.30
CA LEU A 33 -11.56 -3.82 -0.34
C LEU A 33 -11.01 -5.04 -1.09
N VAL A 34 -11.17 -6.25 -0.56
CA VAL A 34 -10.80 -7.49 -1.25
C VAL A 34 -11.61 -7.63 -2.54
N LEU A 35 -12.93 -7.39 -2.50
CA LEU A 35 -13.78 -7.42 -3.69
C LEU A 35 -13.35 -6.36 -4.72
N CYS A 36 -13.11 -5.12 -4.28
CA CYS A 36 -12.60 -4.05 -5.12
C CYS A 36 -11.27 -4.42 -5.78
N TYR A 37 -10.36 -5.06 -5.05
CA TYR A 37 -9.08 -5.54 -5.56
C TYR A 37 -9.26 -6.62 -6.64
N ILE A 38 -10.15 -7.60 -6.42
CA ILE A 38 -10.43 -8.65 -7.41
C ILE A 38 -10.99 -8.03 -8.69
N ILE A 39 -11.94 -7.10 -8.58
CA ILE A 39 -12.55 -6.41 -9.72
C ILE A 39 -11.52 -5.54 -10.46
N SER A 40 -10.72 -4.75 -9.74
CA SER A 40 -9.68 -3.91 -10.34
C SER A 40 -8.63 -4.77 -11.04
N ARG A 41 -8.27 -5.92 -10.45
CA ARG A 41 -7.30 -6.84 -11.03
C ARG A 41 -7.82 -7.51 -12.29
N ALA A 42 -9.05 -8.03 -12.27
CA ALA A 42 -9.68 -8.63 -13.44
C ALA A 42 -9.75 -7.63 -14.60
N SER A 43 -10.17 -6.40 -14.31
CA SER A 43 -10.24 -5.30 -15.28
C SER A 43 -8.85 -4.97 -15.84
N HIS A 44 -7.83 -4.90 -14.98
CA HIS A 44 -6.46 -4.61 -15.38
C HIS A 44 -5.90 -5.70 -16.30
N VAL A 45 -6.05 -6.98 -15.95
CA VAL A 45 -5.60 -8.10 -16.79
C VAL A 45 -6.30 -8.08 -18.13
N TRP A 46 -7.62 -7.91 -18.16
CA TRP A 46 -8.40 -7.84 -19.39
C TRP A 46 -7.95 -6.70 -20.32
N MET A 47 -7.67 -5.52 -19.76
CA MET A 47 -7.30 -4.35 -20.55
C MET A 47 -5.84 -4.35 -21.03
N PHE A 48 -4.92 -5.01 -20.31
CA PHE A 48 -3.48 -4.94 -20.56
C PHE A 48 -2.86 -6.27 -21.05
N ASN A 49 -3.68 -7.28 -21.40
CA ASN A 49 -3.20 -8.59 -21.88
C ASN A 49 -2.34 -8.50 -23.16
N ASP A 50 -2.56 -7.48 -24.02
CA ASP A 50 -1.93 -7.36 -25.35
C ASP A 50 -1.05 -6.11 -25.56
N SER A 51 -0.88 -5.24 -24.57
CA SER A 51 -0.21 -3.95 -24.81
C SER A 51 1.30 -3.99 -24.52
N LYS A 52 2.14 -3.65 -25.52
CA LYS A 52 3.54 -3.29 -25.31
C LYS A 52 3.62 -2.05 -24.40
N LYS A 53 4.14 -2.21 -23.17
CA LYS A 53 4.33 -1.08 -22.23
C LYS A 53 5.41 -0.14 -22.76
N THR A 54 5.06 1.13 -22.97
CA THR A 54 6.02 2.20 -23.33
C THR A 54 6.88 2.55 -22.12
N ASN A 55 8.20 2.39 -22.24
CA ASN A 55 9.16 2.56 -21.15
C ASN A 55 9.67 4.01 -21.03
N THR A 56 9.12 4.78 -20.10
CA THR A 56 9.77 5.98 -19.50
C THR A 56 10.34 5.65 -18.12
N SER A 57 11.19 6.48 -17.49
CA SER A 57 11.85 6.18 -16.20
C SER A 57 10.91 6.00 -15.00
N LEU A 58 9.68 6.52 -15.06
CA LEU A 58 8.66 6.50 -14.00
C LEU A 58 7.62 5.38 -14.18
N THR A 59 7.34 4.97 -15.41
CA THR A 59 6.57 3.75 -15.72
C THR A 59 7.07 2.47 -15.05
N PRO A 60 8.40 2.17 -14.94
CA PRO A 60 8.88 0.95 -14.30
C PRO A 60 8.65 0.96 -12.80
N LEU A 61 8.50 2.11 -12.13
CA LEU A 61 8.18 2.13 -10.71
C LEU A 61 6.74 1.63 -10.48
N SER A 62 5.75 2.28 -11.10
CA SER A 62 4.33 1.86 -11.05
C SER A 62 4.17 0.43 -11.57
N ALA A 63 4.79 0.11 -12.70
CA ALA A 63 4.68 -1.21 -13.31
C ALA A 63 5.31 -2.32 -12.46
N ARG A 64 6.51 -2.10 -11.88
CA ARG A 64 7.13 -3.09 -10.99
C ARG A 64 6.37 -3.23 -9.69
N PHE A 65 5.88 -2.13 -9.12
CA PHE A 65 5.03 -2.17 -7.94
C PHE A 65 3.76 -2.98 -8.22
N ASN A 66 3.03 -2.65 -9.29
CA ASN A 66 1.80 -3.35 -9.69
C ASN A 66 2.06 -4.84 -9.95
N GLU A 67 3.13 -5.19 -10.67
CA GLU A 67 3.48 -6.59 -10.94
C GLU A 67 3.83 -7.36 -9.67
N THR A 68 4.66 -6.78 -8.80
CA THR A 68 5.12 -7.43 -7.56
C THR A 68 3.97 -7.58 -6.57
N SER A 69 3.26 -6.49 -6.29
CA SER A 69 2.08 -6.49 -5.41
C SER A 69 1.00 -7.43 -5.93
N SER A 70 0.75 -7.46 -7.24
CA SER A 70 -0.25 -8.35 -7.81
C SER A 70 0.10 -9.84 -7.65
N ARG A 71 1.36 -10.21 -7.89
CA ARG A 71 1.83 -11.60 -7.70
C ARG A 71 1.70 -12.01 -6.24
N LEU A 72 2.15 -11.16 -5.30
CA LEU A 72 2.07 -11.44 -3.87
C LEU A 72 0.64 -11.48 -3.36
N MET A 73 -0.23 -10.56 -3.79
CA MET A 73 -1.65 -10.58 -3.44
C MET A 73 -2.33 -11.83 -4.00
N THR A 74 -2.02 -12.24 -5.22
CA THR A 74 -2.56 -13.50 -5.78
C THR A 74 -2.12 -14.70 -4.95
N LEU A 75 -0.86 -14.75 -4.53
CA LEU A 75 -0.35 -15.76 -3.61
C LEU A 75 -1.12 -15.75 -2.27
N ILE A 76 -1.37 -14.57 -1.69
CA ILE A 76 -2.18 -14.44 -0.46
C ILE A 76 -3.57 -15.03 -0.66
N HIS A 77 -4.27 -14.70 -1.75
CA HIS A 77 -5.61 -15.23 -2.02
C HIS A 77 -5.60 -16.76 -2.18
N ILE A 78 -4.61 -17.32 -2.87
CA ILE A 78 -4.44 -18.77 -3.02
C ILE A 78 -4.19 -19.42 -1.65
N LEU A 79 -3.29 -18.85 -0.84
CA LEU A 79 -2.99 -19.35 0.50
C LEU A 79 -4.22 -19.27 1.42
N CYS A 80 -5.00 -18.18 1.36
CA CYS A 80 -6.26 -18.06 2.08
C CYS A 80 -7.25 -19.15 1.66
N LEU A 81 -7.44 -19.36 0.36
CA LEU A 81 -8.35 -20.40 -0.16
C LEU A 81 -7.91 -21.79 0.29
N MET A 82 -6.62 -22.12 0.17
CA MET A 82 -6.06 -23.38 0.65
C MET A 82 -6.27 -23.54 2.17
N ASN A 83 -6.09 -22.47 2.95
CA ASN A 83 -6.28 -22.48 4.39
C ASN A 83 -7.74 -22.74 4.77
N THR A 84 -8.70 -22.10 4.10
CA THR A 84 -10.14 -22.33 4.30
C THR A 84 -10.54 -23.76 3.95
N VAL A 85 -10.08 -24.28 2.81
CA VAL A 85 -10.33 -25.68 2.41
C VAL A 85 -9.72 -26.65 3.43
N SER A 86 -8.52 -26.38 3.91
CA SER A 86 -7.86 -27.20 4.94
C SER A 86 -8.64 -27.24 6.25
N HIS A 87 -9.24 -26.11 6.65
CA HIS A 87 -10.13 -26.05 7.82
C HIS A 87 -11.38 -26.91 7.64
N PHE A 88 -11.99 -26.88 6.44
CA PHE A 88 -13.17 -27.67 6.12
C PHE A 88 -12.91 -29.18 6.20
N PHE A 89 -11.72 -29.62 5.78
CA PHE A 89 -11.30 -31.02 5.88
C PHE A 89 -10.63 -31.39 7.23
N HIS A 90 -10.68 -30.50 8.22
CA HIS A 90 -10.07 -30.69 9.55
C HIS A 90 -8.55 -31.01 9.52
N LEU A 91 -7.83 -30.54 8.49
CA LEU A 91 -6.38 -30.72 8.34
C LEU A 91 -5.61 -29.69 9.19
N GLY A 92 -5.69 -29.81 10.52
CA GLY A 92 -5.17 -28.82 11.45
C GLY A 92 -3.66 -28.56 11.37
N TRP A 93 -2.86 -29.52 10.87
CA TRP A 93 -1.43 -29.32 10.64
C TRP A 93 -1.17 -28.40 9.44
N LEU A 94 -1.95 -28.56 8.36
CA LEU A 94 -1.82 -27.80 7.12
C LEU A 94 -2.22 -26.34 7.34
N VAL A 95 -3.29 -26.10 8.11
CA VAL A 95 -3.70 -24.76 8.54
C VAL A 95 -2.55 -24.00 9.22
N LYS A 96 -1.87 -24.65 10.17
CA LYS A 96 -0.74 -24.04 10.90
C LYS A 96 0.42 -23.70 9.95
N ILE A 97 0.72 -24.56 8.98
CA ILE A 97 1.82 -24.33 8.04
C ILE A 97 1.48 -23.21 7.07
N LEU A 98 0.27 -23.18 6.51
CA LEU A 98 -0.17 -22.17 5.55
C LEU A 98 -0.26 -20.75 6.14
N TRP A 99 -0.43 -20.66 7.47
CA TRP A 99 -0.45 -19.39 8.20
C TRP A 99 0.82 -18.57 8.00
N TYR A 100 2.00 -19.18 8.12
CA TYR A 100 3.29 -18.48 8.04
C TYR A 100 3.56 -17.79 6.68
N PRO A 101 3.52 -18.49 5.53
CA PRO A 101 3.76 -17.86 4.23
C PRO A 101 2.70 -16.80 3.89
N MET A 102 1.47 -16.92 4.42
CA MET A 102 0.42 -15.91 4.25
C MET A 102 0.83 -14.59 4.92
N TRP A 103 1.24 -14.63 6.19
CA TRP A 103 1.68 -13.43 6.92
C TRP A 103 2.97 -12.84 6.37
N ILE A 104 3.92 -13.68 5.94
CA ILE A 104 5.15 -13.20 5.28
C ILE A 104 4.79 -12.45 3.99
N SER A 105 3.90 -13.00 3.17
CA SER A 105 3.47 -12.36 1.92
C SER A 105 2.74 -11.04 2.19
N ALA A 106 1.83 -11.01 3.17
CA ALA A 106 1.14 -9.79 3.58
C ALA A 106 2.13 -8.72 4.08
N TYR A 107 3.09 -9.11 4.91
CA TYR A 107 4.15 -8.21 5.37
C TYR A 107 4.95 -7.60 4.21
N ILE A 108 5.34 -8.43 3.23
CA ILE A 108 6.06 -7.93 2.04
C ILE A 108 5.20 -6.89 1.30
N VAL A 109 3.93 -7.18 1.02
CA VAL A 109 3.02 -6.22 0.36
C VAL A 109 2.89 -4.92 1.16
N LYS A 110 2.83 -5.01 2.49
CA LYS A 110 2.79 -3.84 3.37
C LYS A 110 4.04 -2.99 3.20
N VAL A 111 5.23 -3.57 3.33
CA VAL A 111 6.51 -2.83 3.20
C VAL A 111 6.61 -2.18 1.81
N PHE A 112 6.21 -2.90 0.76
CA PHE A 112 6.17 -2.36 -0.59
C PHE A 112 5.20 -1.18 -0.72
N SER A 113 4.02 -1.25 -0.09
CA SER A 113 3.00 -0.20 -0.14
C SER A 113 3.45 1.06 0.62
N GLU A 114 4.05 0.91 1.80
CA GLU A 114 4.63 2.02 2.58
C GLU A 114 5.75 2.72 1.80
N MET A 115 6.69 1.94 1.25
CA MET A 115 7.77 2.46 0.41
C MET A 115 7.19 3.22 -0.79
N TYR A 116 6.18 2.64 -1.46
CA TYR A 116 5.57 3.25 -2.62
C TYR A 116 4.92 4.60 -2.28
N ILE A 117 4.14 4.68 -1.18
CA ILE A 117 3.55 5.93 -0.67
C ILE A 117 4.62 7.01 -0.46
N ILE A 118 5.73 6.68 0.20
CA ILE A 118 6.80 7.66 0.45
C ILE A 118 7.43 8.13 -0.86
N VAL A 119 7.74 7.20 -1.77
CA VAL A 119 8.39 7.52 -3.05
C VAL A 119 7.49 8.41 -3.92
N ILE A 120 6.20 8.09 -4.09
CA ILE A 120 5.29 8.91 -4.89
C ILE A 120 5.05 10.29 -4.26
N SER A 121 5.08 10.38 -2.93
CA SER A 121 4.91 11.64 -2.20
C SER A 121 6.11 12.55 -2.40
N LEU A 122 7.33 12.04 -2.20
CA LEU A 122 8.56 12.79 -2.44
C LEU A 122 8.70 13.21 -3.91
N PHE A 123 8.34 12.31 -4.83
CA PHE A 123 8.34 12.62 -6.26
C PHE A 123 7.38 13.76 -6.59
N SER A 124 6.15 13.71 -6.07
CA SER A 124 5.15 14.75 -6.26
C SER A 124 5.63 16.09 -5.71
N ILE A 125 6.15 16.12 -4.47
CA ILE A 125 6.70 17.32 -3.85
C ILE A 125 7.85 17.90 -4.69
N SER A 126 8.79 17.06 -5.14
CA SER A 126 9.90 17.50 -5.99
C SER A 126 9.40 18.16 -7.28
N ARG A 127 8.41 17.56 -7.95
CA ARG A 127 7.86 18.11 -9.19
C ARG A 127 7.07 19.40 -8.97
N TYR A 128 6.43 19.57 -7.82
CA TYR A 128 5.79 20.84 -7.45
C TYR A 128 6.79 22.00 -7.45
N PHE A 129 7.97 21.83 -6.84
CA PHE A 129 9.02 22.86 -6.83
C PHE A 129 9.55 23.19 -8.22
N VAL A 130 9.65 22.19 -9.11
CA VAL A 130 10.06 22.39 -10.50
C VAL A 130 8.96 23.12 -11.30
N PHE A 131 7.69 22.73 -11.13
CA PHE A 131 6.56 23.30 -11.87
C PHE A 131 6.35 24.79 -11.60
N TYR A 132 6.53 25.22 -10.35
CA TYR A 132 6.44 26.65 -9.98
C TYR A 132 7.78 27.38 -10.07
N SER A 133 8.81 26.78 -10.69
CA SER A 133 10.15 27.36 -10.87
C SER A 133 10.79 27.90 -9.59
N LEU A 134 10.39 27.38 -8.43
CA LEU A 134 11.02 27.67 -7.14
C LEU A 134 12.44 27.09 -7.08
N ALA A 135 12.74 26.11 -7.94
CA ALA A 135 14.07 25.59 -8.22
C ALA A 135 14.47 25.87 -9.68
N LYS A 136 15.75 26.23 -9.92
CA LYS A 136 16.28 26.40 -11.29
C LYS A 136 16.15 25.09 -12.08
N PRO A 137 15.85 25.12 -13.39
CA PRO A 137 15.73 23.92 -14.25
C PRO A 137 17.02 23.08 -14.33
N SER A 138 18.15 23.58 -13.83
CA SER A 138 19.40 22.83 -13.67
C SER A 138 19.39 21.80 -12.53
N VAL A 139 18.32 21.72 -11.73
CA VAL A 139 18.18 20.79 -10.58
C VAL A 139 17.12 19.72 -10.86
N GLU A 140 16.98 19.27 -12.12
CA GLU A 140 16.14 18.10 -12.40
C GLU A 140 16.70 16.85 -11.70
N LEU A 141 15.84 16.13 -11.00
CA LEU A 141 16.23 14.90 -10.29
C LEU A 141 16.68 13.85 -11.32
N THR A 142 17.98 13.59 -11.36
CA THR A 142 18.52 12.55 -12.26
C THR A 142 17.93 11.19 -11.93
N GLN A 143 17.81 10.32 -12.94
CA GLN A 143 17.28 8.97 -12.74
C GLN A 143 18.08 8.16 -11.70
N ASN A 144 19.39 8.42 -11.58
CA ASN A 144 20.25 7.80 -10.58
C ASN A 144 19.94 8.29 -9.16
N CYS A 145 19.63 9.59 -8.99
CA CYS A 145 19.18 10.14 -7.71
C CYS A 145 17.85 9.49 -7.28
N VAL A 146 16.87 9.37 -8.19
CA VAL A 146 15.59 8.70 -7.91
C VAL A 146 15.79 7.24 -7.50
N LYS A 147 16.61 6.49 -8.24
CA LYS A 147 16.93 5.08 -7.92
C LYS A 147 17.62 4.95 -6.55
N SER A 148 18.53 5.86 -6.23
CA SER A 148 19.22 5.88 -4.93
C SER A 148 18.23 6.17 -3.80
N GLY A 149 17.36 7.18 -3.98
CA GLY A 149 16.31 7.52 -3.02
C GLY A 149 15.38 6.33 -2.73
N ILE A 150 14.91 5.63 -3.76
CA ILE A 150 14.11 4.41 -3.60
C ILE A 150 14.84 3.36 -2.76
N ARG A 151 16.13 3.12 -3.03
CA ARG A 151 16.94 2.15 -2.28
C ARG A 151 17.11 2.54 -0.81
N VAL A 152 17.36 3.82 -0.54
CA VAL A 152 17.47 4.35 0.83
C VAL A 152 16.15 4.19 1.58
N ILE A 153 15.03 4.59 0.98
CA ILE A 153 13.69 4.46 1.58
C ILE A 153 13.37 2.99 1.85
N SER A 154 13.67 2.10 0.90
CA SER A 154 13.47 0.65 1.09
C SER A 154 14.25 0.13 2.30
N GLY A 155 15.52 0.51 2.42
CA GLY A 155 16.38 0.13 3.54
C GLY A 155 15.84 0.66 4.87
N LEU A 156 15.39 1.92 4.91
CA LEU A 156 14.80 2.52 6.11
C LEU A 156 13.51 1.82 6.55
N MET A 157 12.64 1.43 5.61
CA MET A 157 11.40 0.72 5.93
C MET A 157 11.65 -0.70 6.46
N ILE A 158 12.65 -1.40 5.94
CA ILE A 158 13.02 -2.72 6.48
C ILE A 158 13.69 -2.55 7.85
N PHE A 159 14.59 -1.58 7.99
CA PHE A 159 15.31 -1.34 9.23
C PHE A 159 14.37 -0.94 10.37
N LYS A 160 13.37 -0.08 10.14
CA LYS A 160 12.40 0.31 11.18
C LYS A 160 11.66 -0.93 11.72
N ASP A 161 11.20 -1.81 10.82
CA ASP A 161 10.39 -2.96 11.20
C ASP A 161 11.26 -3.99 11.93
N LEU A 162 12.54 -4.17 11.53
CA LEU A 162 13.51 -5.00 12.27
C LEU A 162 13.82 -4.46 13.67
N VAL A 163 14.02 -3.15 13.82
CA VAL A 163 14.27 -2.52 15.12
C VAL A 163 13.07 -2.72 16.05
N LEU A 164 11.85 -2.45 15.58
CA LEU A 164 10.64 -2.63 16.36
C LEU A 164 10.39 -4.11 16.72
N PHE A 165 10.69 -5.02 15.79
CA PHE A 165 10.59 -6.46 16.05
C PHE A 165 11.60 -6.93 17.11
N ASN A 166 12.85 -6.45 17.06
CA ASN A 166 13.84 -6.74 18.10
C ASN A 166 13.39 -6.22 19.47
N TRP A 167 12.84 -5.00 19.53
CA TRP A 167 12.28 -4.46 20.78
C TRP A 167 11.09 -5.27 21.28
N LEU A 168 10.24 -5.78 20.39
CA LEU A 168 9.13 -6.67 20.75
C LEU A 168 9.65 -7.97 21.40
N ILE A 169 10.69 -8.59 20.82
CA ILE A 169 11.34 -9.78 21.41
C ILE A 169 11.86 -9.47 22.80
N VAL A 170 12.62 -8.37 22.96
CA VAL A 170 13.16 -7.98 24.27
C VAL A 170 12.05 -7.76 25.30
N VAL A 171 10.99 -7.05 24.94
CA VAL A 171 9.83 -6.79 25.83
C VAL A 171 9.11 -8.09 26.22
N LEU A 172 8.99 -9.01 25.28
CA LEU A 172 8.43 -10.35 25.52
C LEU A 172 9.31 -11.15 26.50
N GLU A 173 10.63 -11.16 26.30
CA GLU A 173 11.58 -11.88 27.16
C GLU A 173 11.58 -11.36 28.60
N ILE A 174 11.51 -10.03 28.78
CA ILE A 174 11.47 -9.40 30.11
C ILE A 174 10.07 -9.36 30.72
N LYS A 175 9.05 -9.92 30.03
CA LYS A 175 7.64 -9.99 30.45
C LYS A 175 7.02 -8.62 30.82
N LYS A 176 7.50 -7.53 30.22
CA LYS A 176 6.96 -6.18 30.45
C LYS A 176 5.87 -5.83 29.44
N TYR A 177 4.75 -6.56 29.48
CA TYR A 177 3.65 -6.44 28.50
C TYR A 177 3.13 -5.00 28.30
N LYS A 178 3.17 -4.15 29.33
CA LYS A 178 2.79 -2.73 29.21
C LYS A 178 3.65 -1.95 28.20
N GLU A 179 4.91 -2.33 28.00
CA GLU A 179 5.79 -1.68 27.02
C GLU A 179 5.46 -2.10 25.58
N MET A 180 4.64 -3.14 25.36
CA MET A 180 4.19 -3.51 24.01
C MET A 180 3.31 -2.43 23.40
N GLU A 181 2.43 -1.83 24.19
CA GLU A 181 1.59 -0.70 23.76
C GLU A 181 2.47 0.46 23.27
N ARG A 182 3.56 0.76 24.00
CA ARG A 182 4.51 1.79 23.60
C ARG A 182 5.22 1.49 22.28
N ILE A 183 5.59 0.23 22.04
CA ILE A 183 6.18 -0.19 20.74
C ILE A 183 5.16 0.00 19.61
N LEU A 184 3.91 -0.39 19.85
CA LEU A 184 2.82 -0.20 18.89
C LEU A 184 2.58 1.30 18.61
N ASP A 185 2.59 2.14 19.63
CA ASP A 185 2.45 3.60 19.48
C ASP A 185 3.56 4.19 18.60
N TYR A 186 4.83 3.78 18.80
CA TYR A 186 5.92 4.19 17.91
C TYR A 186 5.71 3.72 16.48
N TYR A 187 5.26 2.48 16.29
CA TYR A 187 4.96 1.94 14.98
C TYR A 187 3.85 2.77 14.28
N TYR A 188 2.76 3.08 14.98
CA TYR A 188 1.67 3.90 14.45
C TYR A 188 2.08 5.36 14.22
N GLY A 189 2.94 5.93 15.08
CA GLY A 189 3.48 7.28 14.89
C GLY A 189 4.35 7.40 13.64
N ILE A 190 5.20 6.40 13.39
CA ILE A 190 5.97 6.32 12.14
C ILE A 190 5.01 6.15 10.95
N HIS A 191 3.98 5.32 11.09
CA HIS A 191 2.94 5.16 10.07
C HIS A 191 2.29 6.50 9.72
N LEU A 192 1.84 7.25 10.73
CA LEU A 192 1.21 8.55 10.58
C LEU A 192 2.13 9.56 9.88
N THR A 193 3.43 9.53 10.16
CA THR A 193 4.41 10.47 9.58
C THR A 193 4.43 10.43 8.05
N TYR A 194 4.45 9.24 7.45
CA TYR A 194 4.43 9.17 5.99
C TYR A 194 3.03 9.39 5.40
N GLN A 195 1.95 9.16 6.16
CA GLN A 195 0.60 9.55 5.73
C GLN A 195 0.45 11.07 5.70
N LEU A 196 1.04 11.80 6.65
CA LEU A 196 1.12 13.26 6.61
C LEU A 196 1.92 13.76 5.40
N LEU A 197 3.03 13.08 5.07
CA LEU A 197 3.79 13.36 3.86
C LEU A 197 2.95 13.15 2.58
N LEU A 198 2.12 12.10 2.55
CA LEU A 198 1.17 11.83 1.47
C LEU A 198 0.12 12.94 1.34
N PHE A 199 -0.47 13.39 2.44
CA PHE A 199 -1.45 14.48 2.40
C PHE A 199 -0.84 15.80 1.92
N LEU A 200 0.37 16.11 2.40
CA LEU A 200 1.11 17.27 1.92
C LEU A 200 1.37 17.17 0.41
N ALA A 201 1.83 16.02 -0.06
CA ALA A 201 2.07 15.79 -1.48
C ALA A 201 0.78 15.94 -2.31
N ALA A 202 -0.33 15.35 -1.88
CA ALA A 202 -1.61 15.45 -2.55
C ALA A 202 -2.12 16.90 -2.61
N PHE A 203 -2.05 17.63 -1.49
CA PHE A 203 -2.45 19.04 -1.42
C PHE A 203 -1.69 19.91 -2.43
N LEU A 204 -0.38 19.69 -2.55
CA LEU A 204 0.46 20.40 -3.51
C LEU A 204 0.14 20.03 -4.97
N GLN A 205 -0.35 18.82 -5.25
CA GLN A 205 -0.69 18.39 -6.61
C GLN A 205 -2.08 18.82 -7.08
N ILE A 206 -3.04 19.07 -6.18
CA ILE A 206 -4.41 19.46 -6.56
C ILE A 206 -4.42 20.69 -7.50
N PRO A 207 -3.69 21.79 -7.22
CA PRO A 207 -3.61 22.92 -8.13
C PRO A 207 -3.04 22.56 -9.50
N ILE A 208 -2.04 21.67 -9.55
CA ILE A 208 -1.39 21.26 -10.81
C ILE A 208 -2.34 20.40 -11.66
N LEU A 209 -3.14 19.54 -11.03
CA LEU A 209 -4.16 18.70 -11.68
C LEU A 209 -5.37 19.52 -12.16
N CYS A 210 -5.82 20.49 -11.37
CA CYS A 210 -6.98 21.33 -11.67
C CYS A 210 -6.65 22.54 -12.56
N SER A 211 -5.37 22.91 -12.69
CA SER A 211 -4.95 24.04 -13.50
C SER A 211 -5.12 23.74 -14.99
N THR A 212 -5.99 24.53 -15.63
CA THR A 212 -6.09 24.66 -17.09
C THR A 212 -5.05 25.63 -17.66
N SER A 213 -4.17 26.17 -16.81
CA SER A 213 -3.30 27.31 -17.13
C SER A 213 -2.20 26.96 -18.13
N LYS A 214 -1.84 27.98 -18.91
CA LYS A 214 -0.77 28.04 -19.92
C LYS A 214 0.63 27.98 -19.27
N VAL A 215 0.91 26.98 -18.44
CA VAL A 215 2.26 26.77 -17.88
C VAL A 215 3.11 26.09 -18.96
N GLU A 216 4.33 26.61 -19.19
CA GLU A 216 5.25 26.11 -20.23
C GLU A 216 5.62 24.64 -20.07
N ILE A 217 5.60 24.12 -18.84
CA ILE A 217 5.94 22.74 -18.50
C ILE A 217 4.66 21.94 -18.27
N LYS A 218 4.13 21.30 -19.31
CA LYS A 218 3.04 20.33 -19.16
C LYS A 218 3.56 19.04 -18.53
N PRO A 219 2.89 18.51 -17.48
CA PRO A 219 3.34 17.28 -16.85
C PRO A 219 3.26 16.11 -17.84
N SER A 220 4.30 15.30 -17.84
CA SER A 220 4.38 14.12 -18.71
C SER A 220 3.30 13.10 -18.30
N ARG A 221 2.91 12.21 -19.21
CA ARG A 221 1.91 11.17 -18.90
C ARG A 221 2.21 10.32 -17.65
N PRO A 222 3.45 9.82 -17.43
CA PRO A 222 3.74 9.09 -16.21
C PRO A 222 3.72 9.97 -14.95
N GLU A 223 4.00 11.27 -15.06
CA GLU A 223 3.83 12.21 -13.95
C GLU A 223 2.36 12.38 -13.58
N LYS A 224 1.48 12.57 -14.58
CA LYS A 224 0.03 12.65 -14.36
C LYS A 224 -0.52 11.39 -13.69
N LEU A 225 -0.01 10.22 -14.08
CA LEU A 225 -0.36 8.95 -13.44
C LEU A 225 0.01 8.96 -11.96
N ILE A 226 1.23 9.37 -11.62
CA ILE A 226 1.68 9.45 -10.22
C ILE A 226 0.87 10.47 -9.43
N TYR A 227 0.58 11.65 -10.00
CA TYR A 227 -0.22 12.66 -9.30
C TYR A 227 -1.64 12.16 -9.02
N PHE A 228 -2.25 11.48 -9.99
CA PHE A 228 -3.55 10.85 -9.80
C PHE A 228 -3.49 9.78 -8.70
N GLN A 229 -2.47 8.92 -8.69
CA GLN A 229 -2.25 7.92 -7.64
C GLN A 229 -2.12 8.57 -6.25
N THR A 230 -1.27 9.58 -6.11
CA THR A 230 -1.05 10.31 -4.86
C THR A 230 -2.34 10.94 -4.34
N VAL A 231 -3.07 11.66 -5.18
CA VAL A 231 -4.34 12.31 -4.79
C VAL A 231 -5.41 11.27 -4.47
N PHE A 232 -5.53 10.21 -5.27
CA PHE A 232 -6.54 9.17 -5.06
C PHE A 232 -6.32 8.40 -3.75
N ILE A 233 -5.07 8.03 -3.43
CA ILE A 233 -4.74 7.36 -2.16
C ILE A 233 -5.01 8.32 -0.99
N ALA A 234 -4.61 9.59 -1.09
CA ALA A 234 -4.82 10.59 -0.06
C ALA A 234 -6.32 10.83 0.22
N ILE A 235 -7.15 11.03 -0.81
CA ILE A 235 -8.60 11.22 -0.63
C ILE A 235 -9.23 9.98 0.01
N SER A 236 -8.86 8.79 -0.45
CA SER A 236 -9.36 7.53 0.13
C SER A 236 -8.97 7.39 1.61
N LYS A 237 -7.76 7.81 1.98
CA LYS A 237 -7.30 7.85 3.38
C LYS A 237 -8.02 8.90 4.22
N LEU A 238 -8.34 10.07 3.66
CA LEU A 238 -9.16 11.07 4.38
C LEU A 238 -10.55 10.52 4.70
N ILE A 239 -11.21 9.87 3.73
CA ILE A 239 -12.51 9.21 3.94
C ILE A 239 -12.39 8.14 5.04
N LEU A 240 -11.32 7.34 5.00
CA LEU A 240 -11.05 6.33 6.02
C LEU A 240 -10.89 6.99 7.41
N ILE A 241 -10.08 8.03 7.54
CA ILE A 241 -9.86 8.73 8.82
C ILE A 241 -11.17 9.29 9.38
N THR A 242 -11.98 9.97 8.56
CA THR A 242 -13.29 10.48 8.99
C THR A 242 -14.20 9.35 9.47
N THR A 243 -14.19 8.20 8.79
CA THR A 243 -14.98 7.03 9.19
C THR A 243 -14.46 6.43 10.49
N LEU A 244 -13.14 6.28 10.64
CA LEU A 244 -12.52 5.77 11.87
C LEU A 244 -12.74 6.69 13.06
N LEU A 245 -12.69 8.02 12.88
CA LEU A 245 -13.04 8.99 13.92
C LEU A 245 -14.50 8.80 14.35
N THR A 246 -15.43 8.64 13.40
CA THR A 246 -16.84 8.37 13.70
C THR A 246 -17.01 7.08 14.51
N LEU A 247 -16.23 6.04 14.22
CA LEU A 247 -16.25 4.79 14.98
C LEU A 247 -15.58 4.93 16.36
N LEU A 248 -14.55 5.77 16.48
CA LEU A 248 -13.93 6.11 17.76
C LEU A 248 -14.94 6.81 18.69
N TYR A 249 -15.77 7.72 18.16
CA TYR A 249 -16.86 8.34 18.93
C TYR A 249 -17.92 7.34 19.39
N LYS A 250 -18.02 6.17 18.75
CA LYS A 250 -18.88 5.06 19.16
C LYS A 250 -18.21 4.09 20.13
N GLU A 251 -17.05 4.47 20.68
CA GLU A 251 -16.27 3.70 21.65
C GLU A 251 -15.77 2.33 21.13
N ILE A 252 -15.59 2.20 19.81
CA ILE A 252 -14.97 1.00 19.22
C ILE A 252 -13.52 0.87 19.67
N ASN A 253 -13.09 -0.37 19.91
CA ASN A 253 -11.75 -0.69 20.38
C ASN A 253 -10.63 -0.03 19.54
N HIS A 254 -9.78 0.75 20.20
CA HIS A 254 -8.66 1.48 19.58
C HIS A 254 -7.69 0.58 18.82
N SER A 255 -7.42 -0.62 19.32
CA SER A 255 -6.53 -1.59 18.67
C SER A 255 -7.10 -2.08 17.35
N VAL A 256 -8.43 -2.27 17.27
CA VAL A 256 -9.12 -2.63 16.02
C VAL A 256 -9.05 -1.49 15.03
N LEU A 257 -9.36 -0.27 15.46
CA LEU A 257 -9.30 0.92 14.59
C LEU A 257 -7.89 1.14 14.04
N SER A 258 -6.86 0.97 14.87
CA SER A 258 -5.46 1.08 14.47
C SER A 258 -5.06 -0.01 13.49
N ALA A 259 -5.50 -1.25 13.72
CA ALA A 259 -5.29 -2.36 12.80
C ALA A 259 -5.96 -2.11 11.43
N ILE A 260 -7.18 -1.57 11.41
CA ILE A 260 -7.87 -1.16 10.17
C ILE A 260 -7.04 -0.09 9.45
N PHE A 261 -6.65 0.97 10.16
CA PHE A 261 -5.93 2.10 9.58
C PHE A 261 -4.67 1.67 8.81
N VAL A 262 -3.90 0.75 9.39
CA VAL A 262 -2.66 0.22 8.80
C VAL A 262 -2.92 -0.84 7.73
N SER A 263 -3.83 -1.78 7.99
CA SER A 263 -4.07 -2.92 7.08
C SER A 263 -4.74 -2.53 5.77
N VAL A 264 -5.53 -1.46 5.75
CA VAL A 264 -6.19 -0.97 4.52
C VAL A 264 -5.18 -0.68 3.41
N ASP A 265 -3.94 -0.26 3.74
CA ASP A 265 -2.91 0.02 2.73
C ASP A 265 -2.51 -1.20 1.90
N LEU A 266 -2.63 -2.41 2.45
CA LEU A 266 -2.36 -3.66 1.75
C LEU A 266 -3.18 -3.80 0.47
N LEU A 267 -4.40 -3.28 0.49
CA LEU A 267 -5.37 -3.40 -0.60
C LEU A 267 -5.53 -2.07 -1.34
N LEU A 268 -5.67 -0.98 -0.59
CA LEU A 268 -5.94 0.34 -1.15
C LEU A 268 -4.86 0.80 -2.13
N VAL A 269 -3.57 0.62 -1.78
CA VAL A 269 -2.48 1.10 -2.64
C VAL A 269 -2.40 0.31 -3.95
N PRO A 270 -2.43 -1.04 -3.98
CA PRO A 270 -2.53 -1.79 -5.24
C PRO A 270 -3.78 -1.44 -6.07
N ILE A 271 -4.94 -1.25 -5.43
CA ILE A 271 -6.19 -0.85 -6.11
C ILE A 271 -6.00 0.51 -6.79
N ALA A 272 -5.49 1.50 -6.06
CA ALA A 272 -5.21 2.83 -6.57
C ALA A 272 -4.32 2.80 -7.81
N VAL A 273 -3.25 2.01 -7.76
CA VAL A 273 -2.32 1.85 -8.88
C VAL A 273 -3.04 1.22 -10.09
N GLN A 274 -3.78 0.13 -9.90
CA GLN A 274 -4.48 -0.52 -11.01
C GLN A 274 -5.55 0.37 -11.65
N ILE A 275 -6.38 1.03 -10.85
CA ILE A 275 -7.41 1.96 -11.33
C ILE A 275 -6.77 3.13 -12.08
N SER A 276 -5.70 3.72 -11.53
CA SER A 276 -5.00 4.83 -12.18
C SER A 276 -4.42 4.46 -13.54
N GLU A 277 -3.87 3.25 -13.69
CA GLU A 277 -3.33 2.75 -14.96
C GLU A 277 -4.46 2.53 -15.99
N ILE A 278 -5.60 2.00 -15.54
CA ILE A 278 -6.81 1.83 -16.35
C ILE A 278 -7.33 3.18 -16.87
N CYS A 279 -7.52 4.16 -15.97
CA CYS A 279 -8.07 5.47 -16.30
C CYS A 279 -7.14 6.29 -17.21
N ASN A 280 -5.82 6.15 -17.07
CA ASN A 280 -4.83 6.89 -17.85
C ASN A 280 -4.29 6.09 -19.06
N ARG A 281 -4.98 5.04 -19.53
CA ARG A 281 -4.63 4.26 -20.72
C ARG A 281 -4.64 5.15 -21.99
N PRO A 282 -3.68 5.00 -22.93
CA PRO A 282 -3.71 5.80 -24.14
C PRO A 282 -4.74 5.21 -25.11
N THR A 283 -5.60 6.06 -25.66
CA THR A 283 -6.71 5.67 -26.57
C THR A 283 -6.24 5.11 -27.93
N ALA A 284 -4.93 5.04 -28.19
CA ALA A 284 -4.34 4.74 -29.50
C ALA A 284 -4.53 3.30 -30.03
N VAL A 285 -5.17 2.40 -29.28
CA VAL A 285 -5.50 1.04 -29.78
C VAL A 285 -6.88 0.99 -30.45
N ARG A 286 -7.66 2.08 -30.42
CA ARG A 286 -9.01 2.10 -31.03
C ARG A 286 -9.06 2.63 -32.47
N SER A 287 -7.96 3.17 -33.02
CA SER A 287 -7.95 3.83 -34.33
C SER A 287 -7.33 3.01 -35.48
N SER A 288 -6.75 1.82 -35.23
CA SER A 288 -6.13 1.00 -36.29
C SER A 288 -7.08 -0.04 -36.90
N GLY A 289 -8.39 0.04 -36.66
CA GLY A 289 -9.40 -0.91 -37.16
C GLY A 289 -10.47 -0.31 -38.07
N HIS A 290 -10.39 0.98 -38.40
CA HIS A 290 -11.39 1.71 -39.18
C HIS A 290 -10.77 2.63 -40.23
N GLU A 291 -9.77 2.11 -40.94
CA GLU A 291 -9.43 2.62 -42.28
C GLU A 291 -9.59 1.45 -43.26
N MET A 292 -10.86 1.13 -43.60
CA MET A 292 -11.16 0.55 -44.90
C MET A 292 -11.27 1.72 -45.88
N GLY A 293 -10.40 1.72 -46.88
CA GLY A 293 -10.21 2.81 -47.83
C GLY A 293 -11.43 3.11 -48.70
N PRO A 294 -11.44 4.27 -49.37
CA PRO A 294 -12.47 4.59 -50.34
C PRO A 294 -12.25 3.77 -51.63
N VAL A 295 -13.34 3.19 -52.12
CA VAL A 295 -13.53 2.68 -53.49
C VAL A 295 -13.61 3.85 -54.46
#